data_AF-A0A1A9WHT2-F1
#
_entry.id   AF-A0A1A9WHT2-F1
#
_cell.length_a   1.000
_cell.length_b   1.000
_cell.length_c   1.000
_cell.angle_alpha   90.00
_cell.angle_beta   90.00
_cell.angle_gamma   90.00
#
_symmetry.space_group_name_H-M   'P 1'
#
loop_
_entity.id
_entity.type
_entity.pdbx_description
1 polymer ?
#
loop_
_entity_poly.entity_id
_entity_poly.type
_entity_poly.pdbx_seq_one_letter_code
_entity_poly.pdbx_strand_id
1 'polypeptide(L)'
;MNKDAIIKRLKSMEREKCEIMKMEIDFVRKFKKFLHMLNKMKKIINKKNHELSLYKNEVENLEHYIKELKEFVQAKDEDINKLQEQLEKLQIEEDEKHLITIDQIRSLKEITKTYINFEALPDHVQGTIVKETTEGDDEWHSFRISTAMHTEDEIQKILAELIEYQSPYKEQWDDLILGVLRESK
;
A
#
# COMPACT_ATOMS: atom_id res chain seq x y z
N MET A 1 90.19 -63.60 18.99
CA MET A 1 89.22 -62.83 19.82
C MET A 1 88.89 -63.65 21.07
N ASN A 2 88.97 -63.06 22.27
CA ASN A 2 88.64 -63.75 23.52
C ASN A 2 87.11 -64.03 23.60
N LYS A 3 86.72 -65.23 24.05
CA LYS A 3 85.33 -65.67 24.24
C LYS A 3 84.52 -64.67 25.07
N ASP A 4 85.13 -64.08 26.09
CA ASP A 4 84.47 -63.10 26.96
C ASP A 4 84.11 -61.80 26.23
N ALA A 5 84.93 -61.37 25.26
CA ALA A 5 84.65 -60.19 24.45
C ALA A 5 83.46 -60.43 23.50
N ILE A 6 83.33 -61.64 22.95
CA ILE A 6 82.19 -62.03 22.12
C ILE A 6 80.90 -62.03 22.95
N ILE A 7 80.94 -62.63 24.14
CA ILE A 7 79.78 -62.69 25.05
C ILE A 7 79.32 -61.28 25.45
N LYS A 8 80.26 -60.38 25.79
CA LYS A 8 79.93 -58.98 26.13
C LYS A 8 79.26 -58.25 24.96
N ARG A 9 79.74 -58.46 23.72
CA ARG A 9 79.16 -57.85 22.51
C ARG A 9 77.75 -58.37 22.24
N LEU A 10 77.53 -59.68 22.35
CA LEU A 10 76.20 -60.29 22.20
C LEU A 10 75.20 -59.72 23.21
N LYS A 11 75.60 -59.58 24.48
CA LYS A 11 74.76 -58.97 25.53
C LYS A 11 74.44 -57.49 25.25
N SER A 12 75.37 -56.73 24.65
CA SER A 12 75.09 -55.33 24.26
C SER A 12 74.05 -55.27 23.15
N MET A 13 74.23 -56.06 22.09
CA MET A 13 73.29 -56.11 20.96
C MET A 13 71.90 -56.59 21.40
N GLU A 14 71.84 -57.54 22.35
CA GLU A 14 70.58 -57.98 22.93
C GLU A 14 69.85 -56.85 23.67
N ARG A 15 70.57 -56.06 24.48
CA ARG A 15 70.00 -54.88 25.16
C ARG A 15 69.51 -53.82 24.18
N GLU A 16 70.31 -53.48 23.18
CA GLU A 16 69.93 -52.53 22.13
C GLU A 16 68.66 -52.99 21.39
N LYS A 17 68.57 -54.28 21.04
CA LYS A 17 67.37 -54.87 20.44
C LYS A 17 66.15 -54.74 21.35
N CYS A 18 66.30 -54.98 22.65
CA CYS A 18 65.21 -54.79 23.61
C CYS A 18 64.77 -53.33 23.72
N GLU A 19 65.69 -52.37 23.67
CA GLU A 19 65.37 -50.94 23.68
C GLU A 19 64.62 -50.51 22.40
N ILE A 20 65.08 -50.98 21.24
CA ILE A 20 64.39 -50.77 19.96
C ILE A 20 62.96 -51.30 20.04
N MET A 21 62.77 -52.52 20.54
CA MET A 21 61.44 -53.11 20.65
C MET A 21 60.51 -52.32 21.59
N LYS A 22 61.04 -51.75 22.68
CA LYS A 22 60.25 -50.85 23.56
C LYS A 22 59.82 -49.58 22.82
N MET A 23 60.73 -48.97 22.06
CA MET A 23 60.44 -47.78 21.25
C MET A 23 59.40 -48.08 20.17
N GLU A 24 59.48 -49.23 19.49
CA GLU A 24 58.50 -49.67 18.50
C GLU A 24 57.10 -49.83 19.12
N ILE A 25 57.00 -50.47 20.29
CA ILE A 25 55.73 -50.63 21.00
C ILE A 25 55.12 -49.27 21.35
N ASP A 26 55.93 -48.33 21.86
CA ASP A 26 55.46 -46.99 22.20
C ASP A 26 55.05 -46.19 20.96
N PHE A 27 55.78 -46.33 19.86
CA PHE A 27 55.43 -45.73 18.57
C PHE A 27 54.09 -46.24 18.06
N VAL A 28 53.90 -47.56 18.02
CA VAL A 28 52.62 -48.18 17.60
C VAL A 28 51.46 -47.72 18.49
N ARG A 29 51.68 -47.60 19.80
CA ARG A 29 50.66 -47.10 20.73
C ARG A 29 50.28 -45.65 20.43
N LYS A 30 51.25 -44.77 20.17
CA LYS A 30 51.00 -43.36 19.78
C LYS A 30 50.29 -43.29 18.42
N PHE A 31 50.76 -44.06 17.44
CA PHE A 31 50.17 -44.10 16.10
C PHE A 31 48.70 -44.53 16.13
N LYS A 32 48.35 -45.55 16.93
CA LYS A 32 46.96 -45.98 17.13
C LYS A 32 46.07 -44.85 17.70
N LYS A 33 46.59 -44.04 18.63
CA LYS A 33 45.86 -42.89 19.17
C LYS A 33 45.62 -41.82 18.10
N PHE A 34 46.63 -41.52 17.29
CA PHE A 34 46.50 -40.57 16.19
C PHE A 34 45.49 -41.04 15.14
N LEU A 35 45.53 -42.31 14.75
CA LEU A 35 44.56 -42.89 13.81
C LEU A 35 43.12 -42.77 14.34
N HIS A 36 42.91 -43.05 15.63
CA HIS A 36 41.60 -42.87 16.26
C HIS A 36 41.12 -41.42 16.22
N MET A 37 42.01 -40.47 16.50
CA MET A 37 41.70 -39.04 16.46
C MET A 37 41.38 -38.57 15.04
N LEU A 38 42.16 -39.00 14.04
CA LEU A 38 41.90 -38.72 12.63
C LEU A 38 40.53 -39.24 12.20
N ASN A 39 40.16 -40.45 12.61
CA ASN A 39 38.84 -41.01 12.31
C ASN A 39 37.70 -40.21 12.96
N LYS A 40 37.89 -39.72 14.19
CA LYS A 40 36.92 -38.82 14.84
C LYS A 40 36.78 -37.50 14.07
N MET A 41 37.90 -36.87 13.73
CA MET A 41 37.91 -35.62 12.98
C MET A 41 37.25 -35.78 11.61
N LYS A 42 37.54 -36.87 10.88
CA LYS A 42 36.90 -37.19 9.60
C LYS A 42 35.37 -37.27 9.72
N LYS A 43 34.85 -37.92 10.78
CA LYS A 43 33.40 -37.98 11.03
C LYS A 43 32.79 -36.59 11.29
N ILE A 44 33.48 -35.76 12.08
CA ILE A 44 33.02 -34.39 12.37
C ILE A 44 33.00 -33.56 11.09
N ILE A 45 34.07 -33.61 10.29
CA ILE A 45 34.16 -32.89 9.01
C ILE A 45 33.03 -33.31 8.09
N ASN A 46 32.76 -34.60 7.93
CA ASN A 46 31.67 -35.08 7.09
C ASN A 46 30.30 -34.56 7.56
N LYS A 47 30.04 -34.57 8.87
CA LYS A 47 28.80 -34.02 9.44
C LYS A 47 28.68 -32.53 9.15
N LYS A 48 29.76 -31.77 9.37
CA LYS A 48 29.78 -30.32 9.13
C LYS A 48 29.63 -29.96 7.66
N ASN A 49 30.22 -30.73 6.75
CA ASN A 49 30.02 -30.53 5.31
C ASN A 49 28.58 -30.79 4.89
N HIS A 50 27.92 -31.79 5.49
CA HIS A 50 26.51 -32.04 5.22
C HIS A 50 25.61 -30.91 5.72
N GLU A 51 25.80 -30.47 6.98
CA GLU A 51 25.10 -29.30 7.54
C GLU A 51 25.29 -28.06 6.67
N LEU A 52 26.53 -27.77 6.24
CA LEU A 52 26.83 -26.64 5.37
C LEU A 52 26.09 -26.71 4.03
N SER A 53 25.98 -27.91 3.44
CA SER A 53 25.25 -28.10 2.19
C SER A 53 23.75 -27.81 2.36
N LEU A 54 23.16 -28.20 3.49
CA LEU A 54 21.75 -27.92 3.78
C LEU A 54 21.51 -26.42 3.93
N TYR A 55 22.35 -25.73 4.69
CA TYR A 55 22.23 -24.28 4.86
C TYR A 55 22.44 -23.50 3.55
N LYS A 56 23.32 -23.96 2.66
CA LYS A 56 23.47 -23.36 1.33
C LYS A 56 22.18 -23.45 0.51
N ASN A 57 21.56 -24.63 0.47
CA ASN A 57 20.29 -24.79 -0.23
C ASN A 57 19.17 -23.93 0.38
N GLU A 58 19.15 -23.80 1.72
CA GLU A 58 18.19 -22.94 2.40
C GLU A 58 18.38 -21.46 2.03
N VAL A 59 19.63 -21.00 1.98
CA VAL A 59 19.96 -19.64 1.52
C VAL A 59 19.51 -19.41 0.08
N GLU A 60 19.80 -20.34 -0.85
CA GLU A 60 19.37 -20.23 -2.25
C GLU A 60 17.84 -20.15 -2.39
N ASN A 61 17.11 -20.96 -1.61
CA ASN A 61 15.64 -20.91 -1.60
C ASN A 61 15.11 -19.58 -1.06
N LEU A 62 15.71 -19.07 0.02
CA LEU A 62 15.35 -17.77 0.58
C LEU A 62 15.65 -16.62 -0.39
N GLU A 63 16.78 -16.67 -1.09
CA GLU A 63 17.13 -15.68 -2.12
C GLU A 63 16.11 -15.67 -3.26
N HIS A 64 15.66 -16.85 -3.71
CA HIS A 64 14.60 -16.94 -4.70
C HIS A 64 13.29 -16.32 -4.19
N TYR A 65 12.88 -16.65 -2.97
CA TYR A 65 11.66 -16.11 -2.38
C TYR A 65 11.71 -14.59 -2.21
N ILE A 66 12.87 -14.05 -1.79
CA ILE A 66 13.09 -12.59 -1.72
C ILE A 66 12.93 -11.93 -3.09
N LYS A 67 13.41 -12.59 -4.16
CA LYS A 67 13.25 -12.06 -5.52
C LYS A 67 11.78 -11.98 -5.92
N GLU A 68 11.01 -13.03 -5.67
CA GLU A 68 9.57 -13.06 -5.97
C GLU A 68 8.81 -11.98 -5.18
N LEU A 69 9.13 -11.80 -3.90
CA LEU A 69 8.52 -10.74 -3.09
C LEU A 69 8.84 -9.34 -3.62
N LYS A 70 10.06 -9.11 -4.13
CA LYS A 70 10.41 -7.82 -4.74
C LYS A 70 9.61 -7.55 -6.00
N GLU A 71 9.47 -8.55 -6.87
CA GLU A 71 8.66 -8.45 -8.09
C GLU A 71 7.18 -8.18 -7.75
N PHE A 72 6.66 -8.84 -6.71
CA PHE A 72 5.29 -8.61 -6.24
C PHE A 72 5.08 -7.19 -5.70
N VAL A 73 6.01 -6.68 -4.88
CA VAL A 73 5.94 -5.31 -4.35
C VAL A 73 5.98 -4.30 -5.49
N GLN A 74 6.88 -4.48 -6.46
CA GLN A 74 6.96 -3.60 -7.62
C GLN A 74 5.65 -3.57 -8.42
N ALA A 75 5.04 -4.73 -8.67
CA ALA A 75 3.74 -4.79 -9.36
C ALA A 75 2.64 -4.06 -8.58
N LYS A 76 2.66 -4.13 -7.24
CA LYS A 76 1.71 -3.40 -6.39
C LYS A 76 1.94 -1.89 -6.38
N ASP A 77 3.19 -1.45 -6.38
CA ASP A 77 3.52 -0.03 -6.51
C ASP A 77 3.04 0.54 -7.85
N GLU A 78 3.20 -0.22 -8.94
CA GLU A 78 2.67 0.15 -10.27
C GLU A 78 1.14 0.25 -10.28
N ASP A 79 0.44 -0.68 -9.62
CA ASP A 79 -1.02 -0.62 -9.48
C ASP A 79 -1.48 0.60 -8.66
N ILE A 80 -0.77 0.91 -7.57
CA ILE A 80 -1.06 2.08 -6.73
C ILE A 80 -0.91 3.37 -7.54
N ASN A 81 0.19 3.51 -8.29
CA ASN A 81 0.43 4.70 -9.11
C ASN A 81 -0.69 4.89 -10.15
N LYS A 82 -1.15 3.82 -10.82
CA LYS A 82 -2.27 3.90 -11.77
C LYS A 82 -3.56 4.35 -11.11
N LEU A 83 -3.85 3.84 -9.91
CA LEU A 83 -5.04 4.24 -9.16
C LEU A 83 -4.96 5.70 -8.70
N GLN A 84 -3.77 6.17 -8.31
CA GLN A 84 -3.54 7.57 -7.96
C GLN A 84 -3.77 8.50 -9.16
N GLU A 85 -3.24 8.16 -10.34
CA GLU A 85 -3.50 8.92 -11.57
C GLU A 85 -4.98 8.96 -11.94
N GLN A 86 -5.71 7.87 -11.73
CA GLN A 86 -7.16 7.84 -11.96
C GLN A 86 -7.91 8.72 -10.98
N LEU A 87 -7.54 8.70 -9.70
CA LEU A 87 -8.10 9.58 -8.68
C LEU A 87 -7.88 11.05 -9.00
N GLU A 88 -6.66 11.42 -9.39
CA GLU A 88 -6.32 12.79 -9.75
C GLU A 88 -7.16 13.29 -10.94
N LYS A 89 -7.36 12.45 -11.97
CA LYS A 89 -8.23 12.77 -13.11
C LYS A 89 -9.68 12.98 -12.68
N LEU A 90 -10.22 12.07 -11.86
CA LEU A 90 -11.60 12.19 -11.39
C LEU A 90 -11.80 13.45 -10.55
N GLN A 91 -10.82 13.82 -9.74
CA GLN A 91 -10.88 15.04 -8.94
C GLN A 91 -10.86 16.30 -9.81
N ILE A 92 -10.01 16.34 -10.85
CA ILE A 92 -10.02 17.42 -11.83
C ILE A 92 -11.38 17.51 -12.54
N GLU A 93 -11.93 16.38 -12.98
CA GLU A 93 -13.25 16.35 -13.63
C GLU A 93 -14.38 16.84 -12.70
N GLU A 94 -14.29 16.53 -11.41
CA GLU A 94 -15.25 16.99 -10.39
C GLU A 94 -15.11 18.50 -10.15
N ASP A 95 -13.89 19.00 -10.00
CA ASP A 95 -13.60 20.43 -9.84
C ASP A 95 -14.07 21.25 -11.07
N GLU A 96 -13.83 20.74 -12.29
CA GLU A 96 -14.30 21.37 -13.53
C GLU A 96 -15.84 21.43 -13.60
N LYS A 97 -16.52 20.34 -13.24
CA LYS A 97 -18.00 20.30 -13.17
C LYS A 97 -18.51 21.31 -12.15
N HIS A 98 -17.93 21.36 -10.95
CA HIS A 98 -18.31 22.34 -9.93
C HIS A 98 -18.14 23.77 -10.41
N LEU A 99 -17.04 24.08 -11.10
CA LEU A 99 -16.80 25.42 -11.65
C LEU A 99 -17.88 25.80 -12.69
N ILE A 100 -18.21 24.88 -13.61
CA ILE A 100 -19.26 25.09 -14.61
C ILE A 100 -20.61 25.33 -13.92
N THR A 101 -20.97 24.54 -12.92
CA THR A 101 -22.22 24.71 -12.17
C THR A 101 -22.28 26.06 -11.46
N ILE A 102 -21.17 26.50 -10.85
CA ILE A 102 -21.08 27.82 -10.21
C ILE A 102 -21.29 28.95 -11.22
N ASP A 103 -20.66 28.86 -12.39
CA ASP A 103 -20.82 29.87 -13.45
C ASP A 103 -22.25 29.89 -14.01
N GLN A 104 -22.87 28.72 -14.23
CA GLN A 104 -24.28 28.61 -14.62
C GLN A 104 -25.20 29.28 -13.58
N ILE A 105 -25.00 29.00 -12.30
CA ILE A 105 -25.76 29.62 -11.20
C ILE A 105 -25.56 31.14 -11.21
N ARG A 106 -24.33 31.63 -11.42
CA ARG A 106 -24.06 33.08 -11.49
C ARG A 106 -24.79 33.73 -12.66
N SER A 107 -24.68 33.18 -13.86
CA SER A 107 -25.37 33.70 -15.05
C SER A 107 -26.89 33.70 -14.85
N LEU A 108 -27.44 32.63 -14.28
CA LEU A 108 -28.85 32.56 -13.93
C LEU A 108 -29.24 33.66 -12.95
N LYS A 109 -28.51 33.84 -11.85
CA LYS A 109 -28.76 34.91 -10.86
C LYS A 109 -28.76 36.29 -11.50
N GLU A 110 -27.83 36.58 -12.41
CA GLU A 110 -27.72 37.87 -13.08
C GLU A 110 -28.88 38.14 -14.05
N ILE A 111 -29.27 37.14 -14.85
CA ILE A 111 -30.33 37.27 -15.85
C ILE A 111 -31.71 37.28 -15.18
N THR A 112 -31.92 36.39 -14.21
CA THR A 112 -33.21 36.19 -13.53
C THR A 112 -33.36 37.05 -12.29
N LYS A 113 -32.34 37.84 -11.89
CA LYS A 113 -32.38 38.67 -10.68
C LYS A 113 -32.91 37.91 -9.45
N THR A 114 -32.70 36.59 -9.43
CA THR A 114 -33.27 35.66 -8.47
C THR A 114 -32.11 34.99 -7.75
N TYR A 115 -32.10 35.10 -6.42
CA TYR A 115 -31.02 34.65 -5.57
C TYR A 115 -31.54 33.59 -4.61
N ILE A 116 -31.27 32.33 -4.94
CA ILE A 116 -31.66 31.19 -4.11
C ILE A 116 -30.54 30.88 -3.11
N ASN A 117 -30.94 30.62 -1.86
CA ASN A 117 -30.06 30.14 -0.81
C ASN A 117 -29.95 28.61 -0.90
N PHE A 118 -28.89 28.13 -1.53
CA PHE A 118 -28.63 26.70 -1.69
C PHE A 118 -28.26 26.00 -0.37
N GLU A 119 -27.78 26.72 0.66
CA GLU A 119 -27.47 26.13 1.99
C GLU A 119 -28.73 25.70 2.75
N ALA A 120 -29.90 26.20 2.33
CA ALA A 120 -31.18 25.87 2.93
C ALA A 120 -31.78 24.58 2.37
N LEU A 121 -31.24 24.08 1.24
CA LEU A 121 -31.64 22.81 0.66
C LEU A 121 -31.00 21.65 1.44
N PRO A 122 -31.68 20.51 1.56
CA PRO A 122 -32.97 20.18 0.95
C PRO A 122 -34.19 20.62 1.78
N ASP A 123 -34.00 21.11 3.00
CA ASP A 123 -35.09 21.36 3.97
C ASP A 123 -36.06 22.47 3.54
N HIS A 124 -35.53 23.52 2.90
CA HIS A 124 -36.28 24.68 2.45
C HIS A 124 -35.77 25.20 1.11
N VAL A 125 -36.70 25.50 0.18
CA VAL A 125 -36.38 26.33 -0.98
C VAL A 125 -36.64 27.78 -0.58
N GLN A 126 -35.58 28.56 -0.37
CA GLN A 126 -35.70 29.98 0.03
C GLN A 126 -34.77 30.87 -0.77
N GLY A 127 -35.19 32.12 -0.97
CA GLY A 127 -34.42 33.07 -1.77
C GLY A 127 -35.06 34.44 -1.85
N THR A 128 -34.49 35.29 -2.70
CA THR A 128 -34.97 36.65 -2.94
C THR A 128 -35.01 36.96 -4.43
N ILE A 129 -36.08 37.61 -4.89
CA ILE A 129 -36.26 38.07 -6.27
C ILE A 129 -36.20 39.59 -6.27
N VAL A 130 -35.44 40.17 -7.19
CA VAL A 130 -35.36 41.62 -7.37
C VAL A 130 -36.21 42.01 -8.57
N LYS A 131 -37.16 42.92 -8.36
CA LYS A 131 -37.99 43.51 -9.42
C LYS A 131 -37.60 44.97 -9.61
N GLU A 132 -37.14 45.32 -10.80
CA GLU A 132 -36.87 46.71 -11.19
C GLU A 132 -38.20 47.45 -11.38
N THR A 133 -38.44 48.50 -10.60
CA THR A 133 -39.62 49.35 -10.76
C THR A 133 -39.35 50.50 -11.74
N THR A 134 -40.40 51.05 -12.34
CA THR A 134 -40.31 52.18 -13.30
C THR A 134 -39.75 53.46 -12.69
N GLU A 135 -39.62 53.54 -11.36
CA GLU A 135 -39.10 54.70 -10.62
C GLU A 135 -37.59 54.57 -10.28
N GLY A 136 -36.96 53.44 -10.61
CA GLY A 136 -35.53 53.22 -10.39
C GLY A 136 -35.16 52.64 -9.02
N ASP A 137 -36.15 52.34 -8.18
CA ASP A 137 -35.96 51.65 -6.90
C ASP A 137 -36.20 50.14 -7.08
N ASP A 138 -35.20 49.33 -6.72
CA ASP A 138 -35.26 47.86 -6.78
C ASP A 138 -36.08 47.30 -5.60
N GLU A 139 -37.18 46.58 -5.89
CA GLU A 139 -37.98 45.92 -4.87
C GLU A 139 -37.54 44.47 -4.64
N TRP A 140 -37.08 44.18 -3.42
CA TRP A 140 -36.60 42.86 -3.01
C TRP A 140 -37.73 42.03 -2.38
N HIS A 141 -38.09 40.91 -3.02
CA HIS A 141 -39.15 40.01 -2.59
C HIS A 141 -38.55 38.69 -2.09
N SER A 142 -38.59 38.46 -0.78
CA SER A 142 -38.12 37.20 -0.19
C SER A 142 -39.22 36.14 -0.19
N PHE A 143 -38.84 34.89 -0.45
CA PHE A 143 -39.73 33.72 -0.40
C PHE A 143 -39.09 32.55 0.36
N ARG A 144 -39.93 31.71 0.96
CA ARG A 144 -39.51 30.49 1.66
C ARG A 144 -40.58 29.42 1.54
N ILE A 145 -40.19 28.25 1.04
CA ILE A 145 -41.04 27.08 0.82
C ILE A 145 -40.45 25.93 1.61
N SER A 146 -41.25 25.28 2.45
CA SER A 146 -40.81 24.10 3.21
C SER A 146 -41.02 22.83 2.37
N THR A 147 -39.96 22.06 2.15
CA THR A 147 -40.02 20.82 1.35
C THR A 147 -40.68 19.66 2.08
N ALA A 148 -40.81 19.73 3.41
CA ALA A 148 -41.55 18.75 4.21
C ALA A 148 -43.08 18.86 4.05
N MET A 149 -43.58 20.01 3.59
CA MET A 149 -45.00 20.34 3.52
C MET A 149 -45.54 20.36 2.08
N HIS A 150 -44.67 20.19 1.08
CA HIS A 150 -45.02 20.29 -0.33
C HIS A 150 -44.37 19.14 -1.11
N THR A 151 -45.12 18.57 -2.04
CA THR A 151 -44.62 17.63 -3.03
C THR A 151 -43.75 18.34 -4.08
N GLU A 152 -42.93 17.58 -4.82
CA GLU A 152 -42.05 18.12 -5.87
C GLU A 152 -42.84 18.93 -6.92
N ASP A 153 -44.00 18.42 -7.34
CA ASP A 153 -44.91 19.09 -8.29
C ASP A 153 -45.49 20.40 -7.73
N GLU A 154 -45.82 20.43 -6.43
CA GLU A 154 -46.32 21.64 -5.75
C GLU A 154 -45.23 22.70 -5.63
N ILE A 155 -44.00 22.31 -5.29
CA ILE A 155 -42.85 23.21 -5.25
C ILE A 155 -42.59 23.80 -6.63
N GLN A 156 -42.62 22.97 -7.68
CA GLN A 156 -42.42 23.41 -9.05
C GLN A 156 -43.50 24.40 -9.51
N LYS A 157 -44.75 24.18 -9.10
CA LYS A 157 -45.85 25.11 -9.39
C LYS A 157 -45.68 26.45 -8.67
N ILE A 158 -45.31 26.44 -7.39
CA ILE A 158 -45.08 27.66 -6.60
C ILE A 158 -43.89 28.45 -7.19
N LEU A 159 -42.82 27.78 -7.57
CA LEU A 159 -41.68 28.39 -8.24
C LEU A 159 -42.06 29.00 -9.60
N ALA A 160 -42.93 28.34 -10.36
CA ALA A 160 -43.45 28.85 -11.62
C ALA A 160 -44.21 30.19 -11.45
N GLU A 161 -45.02 30.30 -10.39
CA GLU A 161 -45.79 31.50 -10.07
C GLU A 161 -44.88 32.63 -9.55
N LEU A 162 -43.82 32.29 -8.80
CA LEU A 162 -42.85 33.27 -8.30
C LEU A 162 -41.93 33.82 -9.42
N ILE A 163 -41.59 32.97 -10.38
CA ILE A 163 -40.63 33.24 -11.48
C ILE A 163 -41.40 33.54 -12.79
N GLU A 164 -42.70 33.88 -12.72
CA GLU A 164 -43.62 34.01 -13.88
C GLU A 164 -43.11 34.94 -14.99
N TYR A 165 -42.31 35.95 -14.65
CA TYR A 165 -41.68 36.89 -15.60
C TYR A 165 -40.44 36.34 -16.33
N GLN A 166 -39.96 35.15 -15.98
CA GLN A 166 -38.66 34.60 -16.42
C GLN A 166 -38.78 33.17 -16.97
N SER A 167 -39.89 32.94 -17.67
CA SER A 167 -40.25 31.69 -18.35
C SER A 167 -39.13 30.97 -19.12
N PRO A 168 -38.13 31.63 -19.77
CA PRO A 168 -37.08 30.93 -20.51
C PRO A 168 -36.06 30.18 -19.65
N TYR A 169 -35.91 30.56 -18.38
CA TYR A 169 -34.88 30.05 -17.47
C TYR A 169 -35.45 29.19 -16.35
N LYS A 170 -36.77 28.99 -16.34
CA LYS A 170 -37.49 28.20 -15.34
C LYS A 170 -36.98 26.77 -15.28
N GLU A 171 -36.83 26.09 -16.41
CA GLU A 171 -36.33 24.71 -16.46
C GLU A 171 -34.92 24.58 -15.87
N GLN A 172 -34.06 25.58 -16.07
CA GLN A 172 -32.69 25.57 -15.54
C GLN A 172 -32.65 25.76 -14.01
N TRP A 173 -33.55 26.59 -13.46
CA TRP A 173 -33.71 26.71 -12.01
C TRP A 173 -34.35 25.46 -11.39
N ASP A 174 -35.38 24.90 -12.05
CA ASP A 174 -36.03 23.66 -11.61
C ASP A 174 -35.01 22.51 -11.58
N ASP A 175 -34.17 22.35 -12.61
CA ASP A 175 -33.15 21.31 -12.65
C ASP A 175 -32.08 21.48 -11.55
N LEU A 176 -31.66 22.71 -11.25
CA LEU A 176 -30.70 22.98 -10.18
C LEU A 176 -31.28 22.73 -8.77
N ILE A 177 -32.53 23.14 -8.52
CA ILE A 177 -33.17 23.01 -7.20
C ILE A 177 -33.65 21.57 -6.99
N LEU A 178 -34.38 21.01 -7.96
CA LEU A 178 -34.95 19.67 -7.88
C LEU A 178 -33.87 18.60 -8.06
N GLY A 179 -32.78 18.88 -8.79
CA GLY A 179 -31.59 18.02 -8.85
C GLY A 179 -31.01 17.76 -7.46
N VAL A 180 -30.76 18.83 -6.70
CA VAL A 180 -30.24 18.73 -5.31
C VAL A 180 -31.23 17.99 -4.39
N LEU A 181 -32.54 18.21 -4.56
CA LEU A 181 -33.58 17.51 -3.79
C LEU A 181 -33.70 16.01 -4.14
N ARG A 182 -33.30 15.63 -5.36
CA ARG A 182 -33.30 14.22 -5.81
C ARG A 182 -32.04 13.47 -5.38
N GLU A 183 -30.89 14.12 -5.32
CA GLU A 183 -29.63 13.54 -4.84
C GLU A 183 -29.59 13.35 -3.31
N SER A 184 -30.44 14.06 -2.56
CA SER A 184 -30.50 14.02 -1.10
C SER A 184 -31.54 13.04 -0.52
N LYS A 185 -32.28 12.31 -1.36
CA LYS A 185 -33.22 11.22 -0.99
C LYS A 185 -32.56 9.85 -1.08
#